data_AF-A0A6J2TY26-F1
#
_entry.id   AF-A0A6J2TY26-F1
#
_cell.length_a   1.000
_cell.length_b   1.000
_cell.length_c   1.000
_cell.angle_alpha   90.00
_cell.angle_beta   90.00
_cell.angle_gamma   90.00
#
_symmetry.space_group_name_H-M   'P 1'
#
loop_
_entity.id
_entity.type
_entity.pdbx_description
1 polymer ?
#
loop_
_entity_poly.entity_id
_entity_poly.type
_entity_poly.pdbx_seq_one_letter_code
_entity_poly.pdbx_strand_id
1 'polypeptide(L)'
;MFRHTQKFRTSDDMLVKVPGRWMRFLKFVTTLVASTATTPKIVPIDHPMRLFKNVLDWVQIHELEAHQELFPQEDGPKICDNPVDVVLYMAQLSFEDIKLFTKLPSHELFATMNVAGHLGCTEMQQMARIYIEYTTRHLNFKERSKFFAKQIEISKEDDWALDYDWELQQEINNLKVRHYYEV
;
A
#
# COMPACT_ATOMS: atom_id res chain seq x y z
N MET A 1 0.37 2.85 24.31
CA MET A 1 1.30 3.04 23.17
C MET A 1 2.48 2.08 23.30
N PHE A 2 2.89 1.42 22.22
CA PHE A 2 4.05 0.52 22.18
C PHE A 2 5.34 1.32 22.37
N ARG A 3 5.91 1.29 23.59
CA ARG A 3 7.21 1.93 23.88
C ARG A 3 8.41 1.06 23.50
N HIS A 4 8.18 -0.22 23.25
CA HIS A 4 9.22 -1.21 22.97
C HIS A 4 9.19 -1.67 21.52
N THR A 5 10.31 -2.21 21.05
CA THR A 5 10.39 -2.86 19.73
C THR A 5 9.53 -4.11 19.71
N GLN A 6 8.79 -4.31 18.64
CA GLN A 6 7.97 -5.49 18.41
C GLN A 6 8.70 -6.41 17.42
N LYS A 7 8.70 -7.72 17.68
CA LYS A 7 9.27 -8.70 16.75
C LYS A 7 8.16 -9.23 15.87
N PHE A 8 8.44 -9.33 14.57
CA PHE A 8 7.59 -9.96 13.59
C PHE A 8 8.29 -11.18 12.99
N ARG A 9 7.53 -12.22 12.66
CA ARG A 9 8.00 -13.38 11.90
C ARG A 9 7.26 -13.41 10.58
N THR A 10 7.97 -13.39 9.47
CA THR A 10 7.43 -13.46 8.10
C THR A 10 7.23 -14.92 7.66
N SER A 11 6.58 -15.12 6.51
CA SER A 11 6.28 -16.48 5.99
C SER A 11 7.53 -17.26 5.55
N ASP A 12 8.64 -16.57 5.27
CA ASP A 12 9.97 -17.14 5.02
C ASP A 12 10.80 -17.31 6.31
N ASP A 13 10.13 -17.38 7.48
CA ASP A 13 10.70 -17.56 8.82
C ASP A 13 11.71 -16.48 9.27
N MET A 14 11.77 -15.36 8.57
CA MET A 14 12.65 -14.25 8.93
C MET A 14 12.08 -13.47 10.12
N LEU A 15 12.97 -13.08 11.05
CA LEU A 15 12.60 -12.27 12.21
C LEU A 15 12.98 -10.81 12.01
N VAL A 16 11.99 -9.92 12.10
CA VAL A 16 12.16 -8.47 11.93
C VAL A 16 11.86 -7.76 13.23
N LYS A 17 12.73 -6.83 13.63
CA LYS A 17 12.48 -5.94 14.78
C LYS A 17 11.95 -4.62 14.26
N VAL A 18 10.72 -4.28 14.64
CA VAL A 18 10.07 -3.04 14.23
C VAL A 18 9.96 -2.09 15.43
N PRO A 19 10.36 -0.82 15.30
CA PRO A 19 10.19 0.18 16.37
C PRO A 19 8.73 0.32 16.81
N GLY A 20 8.49 0.43 18.12
CA GLY A 20 7.14 0.60 18.66
C GLY A 20 6.40 1.83 18.12
N ARG A 21 7.14 2.91 17.81
CA ARG A 21 6.60 4.12 17.17
C ARG A 21 6.02 3.88 15.78
N TRP A 22 6.52 2.88 15.05
CA TRP A 22 6.00 2.52 13.72
C TRP A 22 4.66 1.77 13.81
N MET A 23 4.31 1.22 14.97
CA MET A 23 3.04 0.49 15.16
C MET A 23 1.81 1.39 14.92
N ARG A 24 1.93 2.72 14.99
CA ARG A 24 0.84 3.63 14.65
C ARG A 24 0.35 3.49 13.20
N PHE A 25 1.26 3.08 12.31
CA PHE A 25 0.97 2.81 10.90
C PHE A 25 0.55 1.36 10.64
N LEU A 26 0.75 0.46 11.61
CA LEU A 26 0.50 -0.98 11.46
C LEU A 26 -0.63 -1.39 12.40
N LYS A 27 -1.87 -1.00 12.06
CA LYS A 27 -3.05 -1.18 12.92
C LYS A 27 -3.37 -2.65 13.20
N PHE A 28 -2.88 -3.59 12.39
CA PHE A 28 -3.01 -5.03 12.61
C PHE A 28 -2.55 -5.46 14.01
N VAL A 29 -1.41 -4.95 14.49
CA VAL A 29 -0.88 -5.33 15.81
C VAL A 29 -1.81 -4.86 16.92
N THR A 30 -2.34 -3.64 16.82
CA THR A 30 -3.35 -3.14 17.77
C THR A 30 -4.59 -4.04 17.81
N THR A 31 -5.08 -4.48 16.64
CA THR A 31 -6.22 -5.40 16.55
C THR A 31 -5.91 -6.76 17.18
N LEU A 32 -4.71 -7.31 16.93
CA LEU A 32 -4.28 -8.59 17.49
C LEU A 32 -4.14 -8.54 19.02
N VAL A 33 -3.60 -7.44 19.56
CA VAL A 33 -3.52 -7.25 21.02
C VAL A 33 -4.91 -7.10 21.64
N ALA A 34 -5.82 -6.38 20.97
CA ALA A 34 -7.18 -6.21 21.44
C ALA A 34 -7.95 -7.54 21.49
N SER A 35 -7.75 -8.42 20.50
CA SER A 35 -8.45 -9.72 20.43
C SER A 35 -7.91 -10.77 21.40
N THR A 36 -6.62 -10.72 21.74
CA THR A 36 -5.96 -11.74 22.57
C THR A 36 -5.71 -11.32 24.02
N ALA A 37 -6.02 -10.06 24.38
CA ALA A 37 -5.76 -9.44 25.68
C ALA A 37 -4.29 -9.52 26.18
N THR A 38 -3.38 -10.02 25.33
CA THR A 38 -1.96 -10.21 25.62
C THR A 38 -1.16 -9.85 24.38
N THR A 39 -0.12 -9.03 24.52
CA THR A 39 0.73 -8.72 23.38
C THR A 39 1.63 -9.91 23.06
N PRO A 40 1.53 -10.53 21.87
CA PRO A 40 2.40 -11.63 21.53
C PRO A 40 3.85 -11.17 21.48
N LYS A 41 4.77 -11.99 22.00
CA LYS A 41 6.21 -11.68 21.97
C LYS A 41 6.76 -11.61 20.55
N ILE A 42 6.15 -12.35 19.63
CA ILE A 42 6.46 -12.38 18.20
C ILE A 42 5.12 -12.34 17.47
N VAL A 43 4.94 -11.36 16.60
CA VAL A 43 3.75 -11.20 15.75
C VAL A 43 3.98 -11.99 14.46
N PRO A 44 3.20 -13.02 14.15
CA PRO A 44 3.29 -13.69 12.86
C PRO A 44 2.74 -12.77 11.75
N ILE A 45 3.37 -12.83 10.58
CA ILE A 45 2.93 -12.23 9.32
C ILE A 45 3.00 -13.31 8.25
N ASP A 46 1.88 -13.58 7.59
CA ASP A 46 1.78 -14.58 6.52
C ASP A 46 2.27 -14.04 5.16
N HIS A 47 3.31 -13.18 5.17
CA HIS A 47 3.84 -12.52 3.98
C HIS A 47 5.37 -12.63 3.92
N PRO A 48 5.97 -12.75 2.72
CA PRO A 48 7.42 -12.86 2.57
C PRO A 48 8.12 -11.56 2.98
N MET A 49 9.36 -11.68 3.45
CA MET A 49 10.14 -10.54 3.96
C MET A 49 10.31 -9.43 2.92
N ARG A 50 10.44 -9.78 1.63
CA ARG A 50 10.55 -8.79 0.54
C ARG A 50 9.40 -7.77 0.55
N LEU A 51 8.16 -8.25 0.61
CA LEU A 51 6.99 -7.38 0.53
C LEU A 51 6.77 -6.63 1.84
N PHE A 52 6.99 -7.31 2.96
CA PHE A 52 6.91 -6.66 4.26
C PHE A 52 7.93 -5.53 4.38
N LYS A 53 9.15 -5.72 3.86
CA LYS A 53 10.17 -4.69 3.81
C LYS A 53 9.72 -3.46 3.02
N ASN A 54 9.05 -3.62 1.87
CA ASN A 54 8.55 -2.47 1.10
C ASN A 54 7.54 -1.64 1.92
N VAL A 55 6.70 -2.29 2.75
CA VAL A 55 5.81 -1.59 3.69
C VAL A 55 6.59 -0.87 4.78
N LEU A 56 7.62 -1.50 5.34
CA LEU A 56 8.46 -0.89 6.37
C LEU A 56 9.28 0.30 5.83
N ASP A 57 9.77 0.22 4.59
CA ASP A 57 10.48 1.30 3.92
C ASP A 57 9.55 2.53 3.76
N TRP A 58 8.28 2.32 3.39
CA TRP A 58 7.27 3.39 3.36
C TRP A 58 7.03 3.99 4.74
N VAL A 59 6.83 3.15 5.76
CA VAL A 59 6.60 3.60 7.15
C VAL A 59 7.79 4.42 7.66
N GLN A 60 9.01 4.05 7.29
CA GLN A 60 10.21 4.79 7.66
C GLN A 60 10.22 6.20 7.07
N ILE A 61 9.89 6.34 5.78
CA ILE A 61 9.81 7.65 5.09
C ILE A 61 8.81 8.55 5.80
N HIS A 62 7.58 8.07 6.00
CA HIS A 62 6.48 8.84 6.59
C HIS A 62 6.62 9.08 8.09
N GLU A 63 7.41 8.25 8.80
CA GLU A 63 7.80 8.56 10.16
C GLU A 63 8.75 9.75 10.22
N LEU A 64 9.72 9.85 9.31
CA LEU A 64 10.66 10.96 9.24
C LEU A 64 9.97 12.27 8.85
N GLU A 65 9.03 12.24 7.90
CA GLU A 65 8.26 13.41 7.48
C GLU A 65 7.38 13.96 8.62
N ALA A 66 6.67 13.08 9.33
CA ALA A 66 5.88 13.46 10.51
C ALA A 66 6.73 14.07 11.65
N HIS A 67 8.04 13.80 11.68
CA HIS A 67 8.97 14.43 12.61
C HIS A 67 9.46 15.81 12.12
N GLN A 68 9.42 16.08 10.82
CA GLN A 68 9.83 17.35 10.22
C GLN A 68 8.69 18.40 10.24
N GLU A 69 7.42 18.00 10.19
CA GLU A 69 6.26 18.91 10.31
C GLU A 69 6.08 19.53 11.71
N LEU A 70 6.90 19.15 12.70
CA LEU A 70 6.91 19.73 14.06
C LEU A 70 7.66 21.07 14.16
N PHE A 71 8.08 21.65 13.03
CA PHE A 71 8.58 23.02 12.93
C PHE A 71 7.51 23.90 12.26
N PRO A 72 7.24 25.12 12.76
CA PRO A 72 6.06 25.89 12.37
C PRO A 72 6.00 26.15 10.87
N GLN A 73 4.84 25.88 10.27
CA GLN A 73 4.55 26.21 8.88
C GLN A 73 4.52 27.73 8.73
N GLU A 74 5.53 28.30 8.05
CA GLU A 74 5.41 29.65 7.51
C GLU A 74 4.39 29.63 6.36
N ASP A 75 3.47 30.60 6.36
CA ASP A 75 2.46 30.80 5.33
C ASP A 75 3.10 30.88 3.94
N GLY A 76 3.05 29.77 3.20
CA GLY A 76 3.44 29.71 1.79
C GLY A 76 2.44 30.48 0.90
N PRO A 77 2.90 31.07 -0.22
CA PRO A 77 2.08 31.99 -1.01
C PRO A 77 0.87 31.29 -1.65
N LYS A 78 -0.31 31.91 -1.51
CA LYS A 78 -1.53 31.56 -2.25
C LYS A 78 -1.31 31.74 -3.75
N ILE A 79 -1.57 30.70 -4.54
CA ILE A 79 -1.66 30.78 -6.00
C ILE A 79 -3.03 30.29 -6.48
N CYS A 80 -3.57 31.04 -7.45
CA CYS A 80 -4.91 31.01 -8.04
C CYS A 80 -5.19 29.86 -9.03
N ASP A 81 -6.48 29.54 -9.14
CA ASP A 81 -7.33 29.19 -10.29
C ASP A 81 -6.84 28.24 -11.42
N ASN A 82 -7.26 26.97 -11.26
CA ASN A 82 -7.62 25.91 -12.23
C ASN A 82 -6.54 25.15 -13.03
N PRO A 83 -6.13 23.95 -12.53
CA PRO A 83 -6.56 22.66 -13.09
C PRO A 83 -6.78 21.63 -11.97
N VAL A 84 -7.96 21.64 -11.36
CA VAL A 84 -8.16 21.16 -9.98
C VAL A 84 -8.14 19.63 -9.83
N ASP A 85 -8.49 18.83 -10.84
CA ASP A 85 -8.59 17.36 -10.65
C ASP A 85 -7.28 16.58 -10.87
N VAL A 86 -6.26 17.14 -11.53
CA VAL A 86 -4.97 16.43 -11.71
C VAL A 86 -4.00 16.77 -10.58
N VAL A 87 -4.10 18.00 -10.06
CA VAL A 87 -3.27 18.47 -8.94
C VAL A 87 -3.78 17.89 -7.61
N LEU A 88 -5.08 17.73 -7.40
CA LEU A 88 -5.61 17.17 -6.14
C LEU A 88 -5.25 15.69 -5.92
N TYR A 89 -5.16 14.88 -6.98
CA TYR A 89 -4.76 13.46 -6.86
C TYR A 89 -3.24 13.29 -6.67
N MET A 90 -2.41 14.13 -7.30
CA MET A 90 -0.96 14.11 -7.08
C MET A 90 -0.53 14.88 -5.82
N ALA A 91 -1.36 15.77 -5.29
CA ALA A 91 -1.12 16.45 -4.01
C ALA A 91 -1.16 15.49 -2.81
N GLN A 92 -1.66 14.27 -2.99
CA GLN A 92 -1.69 13.24 -1.93
C GLN A 92 -0.45 12.35 -1.93
N LEU A 93 0.22 12.18 -3.08
CA LEU A 93 1.44 11.38 -3.19
C LEU A 93 2.67 12.26 -2.96
N SER A 94 3.48 11.91 -1.95
CA SER A 94 4.78 12.57 -1.78
C SER A 94 5.73 12.18 -2.91
N PHE A 95 6.76 12.99 -3.15
CA PHE A 95 7.81 12.64 -4.11
C PHE A 95 8.49 11.32 -3.73
N GLU A 96 8.66 11.05 -2.43
CA GLU A 96 9.25 9.80 -1.95
C GLU A 96 8.29 8.61 -2.15
N ASP A 97 6.97 8.81 -2.08
CA ASP A 97 5.99 7.77 -2.45
C ASP A 97 6.14 7.36 -3.91
N ILE A 98 6.16 8.33 -4.82
CA ILE A 98 6.32 8.09 -6.26
C ILE A 98 7.64 7.36 -6.52
N LYS A 99 8.73 7.80 -5.89
CA LYS A 99 10.06 7.21 -6.03
C LYS A 99 10.14 5.79 -5.45
N LEU A 100 9.38 5.49 -4.40
CA LEU A 100 9.27 4.13 -3.87
C LEU A 100 8.50 3.24 -4.85
N PHE A 101 7.31 3.67 -5.29
CA PHE A 101 6.42 2.86 -6.12
C PHE A 101 6.94 2.65 -7.55
N THR A 102 7.62 3.64 -8.13
CA THR A 102 8.23 3.53 -9.47
C THR A 102 9.36 2.50 -9.55
N LYS A 103 10.01 2.17 -8.43
CA LYS A 103 11.08 1.16 -8.37
C LYS A 103 10.54 -0.26 -8.31
N LEU A 104 9.26 -0.43 -7.95
CA LEU A 104 8.65 -1.74 -7.83
C LEU A 104 8.08 -2.15 -9.19
N PRO A 105 8.35 -3.39 -9.65
CA PRO A 105 7.55 -3.99 -10.70
C PRO A 105 6.06 -3.93 -10.34
N SER A 106 5.17 -3.77 -11.32
CA SER A 106 3.74 -3.61 -11.05
C SER A 106 3.19 -4.72 -10.13
N HIS A 107 3.57 -5.98 -10.34
CA HIS A 107 3.09 -7.11 -9.53
C HIS A 107 3.53 -6.99 -8.07
N GLU A 108 4.76 -6.53 -7.85
CA GLU A 108 5.31 -6.32 -6.52
C GLU A 108 4.65 -5.12 -5.83
N LEU A 109 4.29 -4.07 -6.57
CA LEU A 109 3.54 -2.94 -6.04
C LEU A 109 2.14 -3.37 -5.56
N PHE A 110 1.41 -4.15 -6.36
CA PHE A 110 0.10 -4.66 -5.96
C PHE A 110 0.19 -5.61 -4.75
N ALA A 111 1.15 -6.52 -4.79
CA ALA A 111 1.42 -7.41 -3.67
C ALA A 111 1.72 -6.61 -2.39
N THR A 112 2.60 -5.62 -2.48
CA THR A 112 2.94 -4.71 -1.37
C THR A 112 1.71 -3.94 -0.87
N MET A 113 0.85 -3.46 -1.77
CA MET A 113 -0.41 -2.78 -1.43
C MET A 113 -1.35 -3.68 -0.61
N ASN A 114 -1.45 -4.96 -0.95
CA ASN A 114 -2.27 -5.92 -0.20
C ASN A 114 -1.67 -6.24 1.16
N VAL A 115 -0.34 -6.42 1.22
CA VAL A 115 0.38 -6.58 2.50
C VAL A 115 0.14 -5.36 3.39
N ALA A 116 0.19 -4.15 2.84
CA ALA A 116 -0.13 -2.92 3.55
C ALA A 116 -1.58 -2.93 4.09
N GLY A 117 -2.54 -3.37 3.27
CA GLY A 117 -3.93 -3.57 3.67
C GLY A 117 -4.09 -4.56 4.84
N HIS A 118 -3.48 -5.74 4.74
CA HIS A 118 -3.52 -6.76 5.80
C HIS A 118 -2.91 -6.25 7.10
N LEU A 119 -1.81 -5.50 7.01
CA LEU A 119 -1.14 -4.89 8.17
C LEU A 119 -1.90 -3.69 8.76
N GLY A 120 -3.00 -3.27 8.15
CA GLY A 120 -3.76 -2.09 8.54
C GLY A 120 -3.02 -0.77 8.28
N CYS A 121 -2.07 -0.78 7.35
CA CYS A 121 -1.38 0.40 6.83
C CYS A 121 -2.21 1.05 5.72
N THR A 122 -3.34 1.60 6.13
CA THR A 122 -4.39 2.15 5.26
C THR A 122 -3.90 3.27 4.36
N GLU A 123 -3.00 4.10 4.87
CA GLU A 123 -2.44 5.26 4.20
C GLU A 123 -1.57 4.81 3.01
N MET A 124 -0.63 3.88 3.23
CA MET A 124 0.17 3.30 2.15
C MET A 124 -0.70 2.59 1.11
N GLN A 125 -1.72 1.84 1.55
CA GLN A 125 -2.63 1.15 0.64
C GLN A 125 -3.35 2.15 -0.28
N GLN A 126 -3.83 3.27 0.27
CA GLN A 126 -4.46 4.34 -0.51
C GLN A 126 -3.49 4.99 -1.48
N MET A 127 -2.27 5.30 -1.05
CA MET A 127 -1.23 5.89 -1.90
C MET A 127 -0.86 4.97 -3.07
N ALA A 128 -0.67 3.67 -2.82
CA ALA A 128 -0.42 2.70 -3.88
C ALA A 128 -1.59 2.61 -4.87
N ARG A 129 -2.84 2.66 -4.39
CA ARG A 129 -4.05 2.70 -5.26
C ARG A 129 -4.06 3.93 -6.16
N ILE A 130 -3.81 5.11 -5.61
CA ILE A 130 -3.75 6.36 -6.38
C ILE A 130 -2.67 6.27 -7.46
N TYR A 131 -1.49 5.74 -7.12
CA TYR A 131 -0.41 5.55 -8.08
C TYR A 131 -0.78 4.56 -9.20
N ILE A 132 -1.43 3.45 -8.88
CA ILE A 132 -1.91 2.47 -9.87
C ILE A 132 -2.99 3.09 -10.78
N GLU A 133 -3.93 3.84 -10.22
CA GLU A 133 -4.94 4.54 -11.00
C GLU A 133 -4.28 5.54 -11.97
N TYR A 134 -3.35 6.34 -11.47
CA TYR A 134 -2.60 7.30 -12.27
C TYR A 134 -1.86 6.63 -13.44
N THR A 135 -1.09 5.57 -13.17
CA THR A 135 -0.29 4.87 -14.19
C THR A 135 -1.15 4.15 -15.23
N THR A 136 -2.39 3.78 -14.90
CA THR A 136 -3.29 3.07 -15.81
C THR A 136 -4.33 3.96 -16.49
N ARG A 137 -4.43 5.25 -16.12
CA ARG A 137 -5.47 6.18 -16.60
C ARG A 137 -5.44 6.43 -18.11
N HIS A 138 -4.27 6.35 -18.73
CA HIS A 138 -4.08 6.59 -20.16
C HIS A 138 -4.26 5.35 -21.03
N LEU A 139 -4.38 4.17 -20.40
CA LEU A 139 -4.51 2.91 -21.11
C LEU A 139 -5.96 2.70 -21.56
N ASN A 140 -6.14 2.21 -22.78
CA ASN A 140 -7.48 1.79 -23.24
C ASN A 140 -7.93 0.51 -22.52
N PHE A 141 -9.20 0.13 -22.65
CA PHE A 141 -9.78 -1.04 -22.00
C PHE A 141 -8.94 -2.32 -22.18
N LYS A 142 -8.48 -2.57 -23.42
CA LYS A 142 -7.71 -3.77 -23.77
C LYS A 142 -6.34 -3.76 -23.08
N GLU A 143 -5.70 -2.61 -23.02
CA GLU A 143 -4.40 -2.41 -22.34
C GLU A 143 -4.54 -2.52 -20.83
N ARG A 144 -5.57 -1.91 -20.22
CA ARG A 144 -5.87 -2.05 -18.78
C ARG A 144 -6.15 -3.50 -18.43
N SER A 145 -7.00 -4.17 -19.22
CA SER A 145 -7.33 -5.59 -19.00
C SER A 145 -6.09 -6.48 -19.08
N LYS A 146 -5.19 -6.23 -20.04
CA LYS A 146 -3.89 -6.94 -20.12
C LYS A 146 -2.97 -6.61 -18.95
N PHE A 147 -2.92 -5.34 -18.54
CA PHE A 147 -2.11 -4.90 -17.41
C PHE A 147 -2.50 -5.65 -16.13
N PHE A 148 -3.80 -5.71 -15.81
CA PHE A 148 -4.32 -6.41 -14.62
C PHE A 148 -4.24 -7.94 -14.75
N ALA A 149 -4.59 -8.51 -15.90
CA ALA A 149 -4.50 -9.96 -16.12
C ALA A 149 -3.08 -10.51 -15.95
N LYS A 150 -2.07 -9.75 -16.38
CA LYS A 150 -0.66 -10.11 -16.15
C LYS A 150 -0.28 -10.13 -14.67
N GLN A 151 -0.93 -9.32 -13.83
CA GLN A 151 -0.68 -9.36 -12.39
C GLN A 151 -1.33 -10.59 -11.73
N ILE A 152 -2.52 -11.01 -12.20
CA ILE A 152 -3.20 -12.25 -11.79
C ILE A 152 -2.39 -13.50 -12.18
N GLU A 153 -1.71 -13.45 -13.32
CA GLU A 153 -0.90 -14.59 -13.76
C GLU A 153 0.34 -14.77 -12.88
N ILE A 154 0.97 -13.66 -12.47
CA ILE A 154 2.13 -13.68 -11.56
C ILE A 154 1.72 -14.06 -10.13
N SER A 155 0.51 -13.68 -9.68
CA SER A 155 0.00 -14.10 -8.35
C SER A 155 -0.21 -15.61 -8.25
N LYS A 156 -0.52 -16.30 -9.34
CA LYS A 156 -0.72 -17.77 -9.33
C LYS A 156 0.57 -18.57 -9.21
N GLU A 157 1.72 -17.96 -9.47
CA GLU A 157 3.03 -18.58 -9.24
C GLU A 157 3.46 -18.47 -7.76
N ASP A 158 2.73 -17.67 -6.96
CA ASP A 158 3.06 -17.28 -5.60
C ASP A 158 1.84 -17.53 -4.68
N ASP A 159 1.82 -18.67 -3.96
CA ASP A 159 0.68 -19.19 -3.16
C ASP A 159 0.02 -18.20 -2.15
N TRP A 160 0.66 -17.06 -1.84
CA TRP A 160 0.20 -16.04 -0.90
C TRP A 160 -0.70 -14.95 -1.53
N ALA A 161 -0.97 -14.99 -2.84
CA ALA A 161 -1.73 -13.97 -3.55
C ALA A 161 -3.18 -14.38 -3.93
N LEU A 162 -3.77 -15.34 -3.21
CA LEU A 162 -5.11 -15.88 -3.51
C LEU A 162 -6.27 -14.91 -3.26
N ASP A 163 -6.21 -14.05 -2.23
CA ASP A 163 -7.26 -13.05 -1.97
C ASP A 163 -7.24 -11.89 -3.00
N TYR A 164 -6.07 -11.66 -3.61
CA TYR A 164 -5.83 -10.65 -4.65
C TYR A 164 -6.50 -11.01 -5.98
N ASP A 165 -6.61 -12.30 -6.29
CA ASP A 165 -7.30 -12.78 -7.48
C ASP A 165 -8.77 -12.34 -7.47
N TRP A 166 -9.45 -12.31 -6.32
CA TRP A 166 -10.88 -11.98 -6.25
C TRP A 166 -11.18 -10.49 -6.51
N GLU A 167 -10.44 -9.56 -5.89
CA GLU A 167 -10.65 -8.11 -6.09
C GLU A 167 -10.32 -7.69 -7.53
N LEU A 168 -9.26 -8.25 -8.11
CA LEU A 168 -8.92 -8.03 -9.51
C LEU A 168 -9.94 -8.66 -10.47
N GLN A 169 -10.45 -9.85 -10.15
CA GLN A 169 -11.52 -10.48 -10.91
C GLN A 169 -12.79 -9.61 -10.86
N GLN A 170 -13.09 -8.99 -9.73
CA GLN A 170 -14.21 -8.06 -9.58
C GLN A 170 -13.99 -6.79 -10.40
N GLU A 171 -12.79 -6.22 -10.41
CA GLU A 171 -12.43 -5.07 -11.25
C GLU A 171 -12.57 -5.41 -12.75
N ILE A 172 -12.08 -6.57 -13.18
CA ILE A 172 -12.24 -7.09 -14.55
C ILE A 172 -13.73 -7.32 -14.88
N ASN A 173 -14.51 -7.85 -13.95
CA ASN A 173 -15.94 -8.09 -14.15
C ASN A 173 -16.71 -6.76 -14.23
N ASN A 174 -16.40 -5.78 -13.38
CA ASN A 174 -16.98 -4.44 -13.42
C ASN A 174 -16.64 -3.72 -14.73
N LEU A 175 -15.40 -3.88 -15.21
CA LEU A 175 -14.95 -3.39 -16.51
C LEU A 175 -15.73 -4.04 -17.65
N LYS A 176 -15.94 -5.36 -17.62
CA LYS A 176 -16.77 -6.08 -18.62
C LYS A 176 -18.20 -5.57 -18.62
N VAL A 177 -18.83 -5.41 -17.45
CA VAL A 177 -20.22 -4.95 -17.31
C VAL A 177 -20.42 -3.55 -17.89
N ARG A 178 -19.49 -2.60 -17.66
CA ARG A 178 -19.58 -1.25 -18.28
C ARG A 178 -19.58 -1.30 -19.81
N HIS A 179 -18.81 -2.22 -20.40
CA HIS A 179 -18.74 -2.37 -21.85
C HIS A 179 -20.02 -2.93 -22.48
N TYR A 180 -20.83 -3.68 -21.73
CA TYR A 180 -22.13 -4.19 -22.19
C TYR A 180 -23.23 -3.11 -22.27
N TYR A 181 -23.04 -1.96 -21.62
CA TYR A 181 -23.99 -0.84 -21.67
C TYR A 181 -23.56 0.31 -22.59
N GLU A 182 -22.35 0.26 -23.14
CA GLU A 182 -21.81 1.25 -24.08
C GLU A 182 -22.01 0.86 -25.56
N VAL A 183 -22.74 -0.24 -25.85
CA VAL A 183 -23.14 -0.68 -27.19
C VAL A 183 -24.65 -0.61 -27.36
#